data_AF-A0A832BQE2-F1
#
_entry.id   AF-A0A832BQE2-F1
#
_cell.length_a   1.000
_cell.length_b   1.000
_cell.length_c   1.000
_cell.angle_alpha   90.00
_cell.angle_beta   90.00
_cell.angle_gamma   90.00
#
_symmetry.space_group_name_H-M   'P 1'
#
loop_
_entity.id
_entity.type
_entity.pdbx_description
1 polymer ?
#
loop_
_entity_poly.entity_id
_entity_poly.type
_entity_poly.pdbx_seq_one_letter_code
_entity_poly.pdbx_strand_id
1 'polypeptide(L)'
;MRLTYNLEQSRLAIFQGKQVDALKSQIIRPVTYDLMTGNGACGSYAFVLSRMLNELGVETRFAQMKVGNEYGGHIIVEAKSNDKWVALDASYDLMFRKPQGGFASFNDVKENWNYYKAQTPANYDQSYNYSAVRYTNWNKIPVIMPALKGILNITIGEKAANEFSLRSIFLKKFDILFKFTLVFYILFTLLLIRLFKRQAAEIENFRVSLMFPKRTVPRQAAHVA
;
A
#
# COMPACT_ATOMS: atom_id res chain seq x y z
N MET A 1 -15.91 11.97 -4.36
CA MET A 1 -16.55 10.91 -5.16
C MET A 1 -16.86 11.42 -6.57
N ARG A 2 -17.86 12.29 -6.76
CA ARG A 2 -18.11 12.99 -8.05
C ARG A 2 -16.90 13.67 -8.69
N LEU A 3 -16.07 14.33 -7.88
CA LEU A 3 -14.80 14.91 -8.36
C LEU A 3 -13.88 13.84 -8.98
N THR A 4 -13.71 12.69 -8.31
CA THR A 4 -12.91 11.56 -8.82
C THR A 4 -13.47 11.08 -10.15
N TYR A 5 -14.78 10.85 -10.20
CA TYR A 5 -15.46 10.35 -11.38
C TYR A 5 -15.24 11.29 -12.58
N ASN A 6 -15.52 12.58 -12.39
CA ASN A 6 -15.37 13.58 -13.45
C ASN A 6 -13.91 13.73 -13.92
N LEU A 7 -12.95 13.73 -12.98
CA LEU A 7 -11.53 13.85 -13.32
C LEU A 7 -11.04 12.69 -14.17
N GLU A 8 -11.37 11.45 -13.78
CA GLU A 8 -10.94 10.28 -14.54
C GLU A 8 -11.71 10.10 -15.85
N GLN A 9 -13.01 10.37 -15.90
CA GLN A 9 -13.79 10.33 -17.16
C GLN A 9 -13.26 11.34 -18.18
N SER A 10 -13.04 12.58 -17.74
CA SER A 10 -12.54 13.65 -18.62
C SER A 10 -11.13 13.34 -19.14
N ARG A 11 -10.27 12.76 -18.29
CA ARG A 11 -8.89 12.43 -18.66
C ARG A 11 -8.81 11.17 -19.52
N LEU A 12 -9.66 10.17 -19.26
CA LEU A 12 -9.77 9.00 -20.13
C LEU A 12 -10.03 9.44 -21.56
N ALA A 13 -10.99 10.36 -21.80
CA ALA A 13 -11.28 10.89 -23.13
C ALA A 13 -10.06 11.55 -23.83
N ILE A 14 -9.10 12.07 -23.08
CA ILE A 14 -7.91 12.79 -23.60
C ILE A 14 -6.70 11.86 -23.77
N PHE A 15 -6.54 10.89 -22.88
CA PHE A 15 -5.33 10.07 -22.75
C PHE A 15 -5.54 8.59 -23.11
N GLN A 16 -6.76 8.18 -23.47
CA GLN A 16 -7.07 6.82 -23.93
C GLN A 16 -6.14 6.43 -25.09
N GLY A 17 -5.52 5.24 -24.98
CA GLY A 17 -4.58 4.72 -25.97
C GLY A 17 -3.16 5.31 -25.92
N LYS A 18 -2.88 6.30 -25.07
CA LYS A 18 -1.52 6.83 -24.88
C LYS A 18 -0.77 5.96 -23.87
N GLN A 19 0.26 5.27 -24.33
CA GLN A 19 1.20 4.57 -23.45
C GLN A 19 2.17 5.61 -22.87
N VAL A 20 2.26 5.66 -21.54
CA VAL A 20 3.31 6.42 -20.85
C VAL A 20 4.39 5.43 -20.46
N ASP A 21 5.33 5.22 -21.38
CA ASP A 21 6.51 4.37 -21.21
C ASP A 21 7.59 5.09 -20.41
N ALA A 22 7.36 5.21 -19.11
CA ALA A 22 8.41 5.57 -18.18
C ALA A 22 8.77 4.35 -17.34
N LEU A 23 10.05 4.09 -17.12
CA LEU A 23 10.50 3.02 -16.22
C LEU A 23 9.79 3.08 -14.84
N LYS A 24 9.48 4.30 -14.37
CA LYS A 24 8.71 4.56 -13.14
C LYS A 24 7.24 4.13 -13.20
N SER A 25 6.57 4.26 -14.36
CA SER A 25 5.17 3.84 -14.52
C SER A 25 5.05 2.32 -14.58
N GLN A 26 6.04 1.63 -15.16
CA GLN A 26 6.08 0.17 -15.26
C GLN A 26 6.39 -0.51 -13.91
N ILE A 27 7.30 0.04 -13.10
CA ILE A 27 7.74 -0.60 -11.84
C ILE A 27 6.84 -0.24 -10.65
N ILE A 28 6.46 1.03 -10.51
CA ILE A 28 5.81 1.53 -9.28
C ILE A 28 4.37 1.99 -9.53
N ARG A 29 3.98 2.33 -10.77
CA ARG A 29 2.64 2.83 -11.16
C ARG A 29 2.04 3.86 -10.18
N PRO A 30 2.44 5.14 -10.26
CA PRO A 30 1.97 6.16 -9.33
C PRO A 30 0.48 6.49 -9.48
N VAL A 31 -0.14 7.07 -8.45
CA VAL A 31 -1.54 7.55 -8.50
C VAL A 31 -1.77 8.50 -9.67
N THR A 32 -0.77 9.32 -9.98
CA THR A 32 -0.82 10.26 -11.10
C THR A 32 -0.95 9.56 -12.44
N TYR A 33 -0.41 8.33 -12.57
CA TYR A 33 -0.60 7.50 -13.76
C TYR A 33 -2.06 7.03 -13.85
N ASP A 34 -2.62 6.52 -12.75
CA ASP A 34 -4.02 6.08 -12.69
C ASP A 34 -4.99 7.24 -12.95
N LEU A 35 -4.76 8.39 -12.30
CA LEU A 35 -5.50 9.64 -12.53
C LEU A 35 -5.38 10.14 -13.99
N MET A 36 -4.23 9.97 -14.63
CA MET A 36 -3.99 10.47 -15.98
C MET A 36 -4.59 9.57 -17.05
N THR A 37 -4.51 8.25 -16.88
CA THR A 37 -4.81 7.30 -17.95
C THR A 37 -6.13 6.57 -17.78
N GLY A 38 -6.67 6.47 -16.56
CA GLY A 38 -7.83 5.63 -16.25
C GLY A 38 -7.62 4.14 -16.61
N ASN A 39 -6.39 3.73 -16.96
CA ASN A 39 -6.06 2.44 -17.60
C ASN A 39 -6.06 1.25 -16.61
N GLY A 40 -6.82 1.35 -15.53
CA GLY A 40 -7.07 0.30 -14.52
C GLY A 40 -8.56 0.10 -14.23
N ALA A 41 -9.45 0.67 -15.06
CA ALA A 41 -10.90 0.63 -14.89
C ALA A 41 -11.31 1.04 -13.45
N CYS A 42 -12.26 0.33 -12.85
CA CYS A 42 -12.73 0.58 -11.47
C CYS A 42 -11.60 0.62 -10.41
N GLY A 43 -10.49 -0.10 -10.64
CA GLY A 43 -9.34 -0.09 -9.74
C GLY A 43 -8.63 1.27 -9.66
N SER A 44 -8.52 2.00 -10.76
CA SER A 44 -7.92 3.35 -10.81
C SER A 44 -8.77 4.35 -10.06
N TYR A 45 -10.08 4.40 -10.36
CA TYR A 45 -11.07 5.23 -9.67
C TYR A 45 -11.07 5.00 -8.16
N ALA A 46 -11.04 3.73 -7.74
CA ALA A 46 -10.94 3.36 -6.34
C ALA A 46 -9.63 3.86 -5.70
N PHE A 47 -8.50 3.75 -6.40
CA PHE A 47 -7.19 4.17 -5.89
C PHE A 47 -7.12 5.69 -5.70
N VAL A 48 -7.57 6.46 -6.71
CA VAL A 48 -7.59 7.93 -6.66
C VAL A 48 -8.55 8.42 -5.58
N LEU A 49 -9.77 7.85 -5.50
CA LEU A 49 -10.73 8.19 -4.44
C LEU A 49 -10.14 7.93 -3.05
N SER A 50 -9.61 6.73 -2.83
CA SER A 50 -9.04 6.34 -1.54
C SER A 50 -7.84 7.20 -1.16
N ARG A 51 -6.99 7.59 -2.12
CA ARG A 51 -5.88 8.51 -1.86
C ARG A 51 -6.38 9.88 -1.41
N MET A 52 -7.35 10.47 -2.10
CA MET A 52 -7.91 11.77 -1.72
C MET A 52 -8.56 11.74 -0.34
N LEU A 53 -9.33 10.68 -0.04
CA LEU A 53 -9.95 10.50 1.27
C LEU A 53 -8.90 10.36 2.39
N ASN A 54 -7.86 9.57 2.16
CA ASN A 54 -6.77 9.41 3.12
C ASN A 54 -6.02 10.73 3.38
N GLU A 55 -5.86 11.60 2.37
CA GLU A 55 -5.28 12.95 2.56
C GLU A 55 -6.19 13.86 3.40
N LEU A 56 -7.50 13.60 3.40
CA LEU A 56 -8.47 14.27 4.28
C LEU A 56 -8.59 13.60 5.66
N GLY A 57 -7.71 12.64 5.98
CA GLY A 57 -7.74 11.90 7.25
C GLY A 57 -8.86 10.86 7.36
N VAL A 58 -9.54 10.53 6.26
CA VAL A 58 -10.61 9.52 6.23
C VAL A 58 -10.01 8.15 5.99
N GLU A 59 -10.27 7.22 6.91
CA GLU A 59 -9.84 5.82 6.78
C GLU A 59 -10.59 5.14 5.62
N THR A 60 -9.87 4.37 4.79
CA THR A 60 -10.45 3.68 3.64
C THR A 60 -9.95 2.25 3.48
N ARG A 61 -10.80 1.37 2.94
CA ARG A 61 -10.48 -0.01 2.57
C ARG A 61 -10.96 -0.36 1.17
N PHE A 62 -10.17 -1.14 0.43
CA PHE A 62 -10.57 -1.61 -0.89
C PHE A 62 -11.38 -2.88 -0.77
N ALA A 63 -12.54 -2.88 -1.40
CA ALA A 63 -13.46 -3.99 -1.47
C ALA A 63 -13.41 -4.58 -2.88
N GLN A 64 -12.88 -5.80 -3.01
CA GLN A 64 -12.87 -6.57 -4.26
C GLN A 64 -14.16 -7.37 -4.35
N MET A 65 -15.12 -6.86 -5.13
CA MET A 65 -16.41 -7.50 -5.33
C MET A 65 -16.27 -8.81 -6.11
N LYS A 66 -17.14 -9.76 -5.79
CA LYS A 66 -17.29 -11.00 -6.54
C LYS A 66 -18.19 -10.75 -7.74
N VAL A 67 -17.73 -11.13 -8.93
CA VAL A 67 -18.50 -11.09 -10.18
C VAL A 67 -18.47 -12.49 -10.77
N GLY A 68 -19.64 -13.12 -10.91
CA GLY A 68 -19.73 -14.55 -11.19
C GLY A 68 -19.06 -15.38 -10.07
N ASN A 69 -18.05 -16.17 -10.42
CA ASN A 69 -17.29 -16.98 -9.47
C ASN A 69 -15.94 -16.38 -9.05
N GLU A 70 -15.58 -15.21 -9.59
CA GLU A 70 -14.26 -14.60 -9.38
C GLU A 70 -14.33 -13.34 -8.51
N TYR A 71 -13.34 -13.18 -7.64
CA TYR A 71 -13.20 -11.97 -6.84
C TYR A 71 -12.26 -10.97 -7.51
N GLY A 72 -12.65 -9.70 -7.49
CA GLY A 72 -11.90 -8.61 -8.11
C GLY A 72 -12.39 -8.25 -9.51
N GLY A 73 -13.56 -8.76 -9.92
CA GLY A 73 -14.23 -8.31 -11.15
C GLY A 73 -14.69 -6.85 -11.06
N HIS A 74 -14.96 -6.35 -9.85
CA HIS A 74 -15.16 -4.93 -9.58
C HIS A 74 -14.46 -4.51 -8.28
N ILE A 75 -13.98 -3.27 -8.22
CA ILE A 75 -13.26 -2.73 -7.06
C ILE A 75 -13.95 -1.45 -6.62
N ILE A 76 -14.42 -1.43 -5.38
CA ILE A 76 -14.99 -0.25 -4.73
C ILE A 76 -14.16 0.12 -3.51
N VAL A 77 -14.45 1.30 -2.94
CA VAL A 77 -13.86 1.76 -1.70
C VAL A 77 -14.93 1.77 -0.63
N GLU A 78 -14.62 1.27 0.56
CA GLU A 78 -15.35 1.66 1.75
C GLU A 78 -14.58 2.73 2.51
N ALA A 79 -15.27 3.80 2.89
CA ALA A 79 -14.71 4.91 3.65
C ALA A 79 -15.37 4.97 5.03
N LYS A 80 -14.59 5.26 6.06
CA LYS A 80 -15.07 5.33 7.43
C LYS A 80 -15.62 6.73 7.73
N SER A 81 -16.88 6.80 8.13
CA SER A 81 -17.57 8.03 8.52
C SER A 81 -18.32 7.78 9.83
N ASN A 82 -18.00 8.53 10.89
CA ASN A 82 -18.58 8.36 12.24
C ASN A 82 -18.55 6.88 12.70
N ASP A 83 -17.38 6.25 12.58
CA ASP A 83 -17.13 4.83 12.90
C ASP A 83 -17.93 3.79 12.11
N LYS A 84 -18.58 4.20 11.02
CA LYS A 84 -19.31 3.30 10.12
C LYS A 84 -18.68 3.32 8.74
N TRP A 85 -18.64 2.14 8.11
CA TRP A 85 -18.21 2.01 6.73
C TRP A 85 -19.30 2.48 5.78
N VAL A 86 -18.89 3.19 4.74
CA VAL A 86 -19.75 3.67 3.66
C VAL A 86 -19.20 3.14 2.34
N ALA A 87 -20.03 2.44 1.57
CA ALA A 87 -19.66 1.94 0.25
C ALA A 87 -19.69 3.06 -0.78
N LEU A 88 -18.57 3.24 -1.47
CA LEU A 88 -18.35 4.26 -2.48
C LEU A 88 -17.83 3.61 -3.76
N ASP A 89 -18.59 3.79 -4.84
CA ASP A 89 -18.19 3.38 -6.18
C ASP A 89 -17.91 4.62 -7.03
N ALA A 90 -16.63 5.01 -7.05
CA ALA A 90 -16.18 6.16 -7.82
C ALA A 90 -16.32 5.96 -9.33
N SER A 91 -16.41 4.73 -9.83
CA SER A 91 -16.48 4.47 -11.27
C SER A 91 -17.88 4.69 -11.86
N TYR A 92 -18.91 4.73 -11.01
CA TYR A 92 -20.30 4.99 -11.38
C TYR A 92 -20.88 6.26 -10.72
N ASP A 93 -20.05 7.10 -10.11
CA ASP A 93 -20.48 8.21 -9.25
C ASP A 93 -21.57 7.78 -8.24
N LEU A 94 -21.38 6.63 -7.60
CA LEU A 94 -22.43 5.96 -6.82
C LEU A 94 -22.08 5.86 -5.34
N MET A 95 -23.04 6.27 -4.51
CA MET A 95 -23.09 6.02 -3.08
C MET A 95 -24.55 5.74 -2.69
N PHE A 96 -24.76 4.72 -1.89
CA PHE A 96 -26.11 4.29 -1.54
C PHE A 96 -26.62 5.01 -0.28
N ARG A 97 -27.91 5.34 -0.27
CA ARG A 97 -28.61 5.91 0.89
C ARG A 97 -29.55 4.90 1.51
N LYS A 98 -29.50 4.77 2.83
CA LYS A 98 -30.42 3.90 3.57
C LYS A 98 -31.84 4.50 3.57
N PRO A 99 -32.90 3.69 3.76
CA PRO A 99 -34.28 4.19 3.84
C PRO A 99 -34.49 5.26 4.91
N GLN A 100 -33.80 5.13 6.06
CA GLN A 100 -33.91 6.04 7.20
C GLN A 100 -32.96 7.26 7.09
N GLY A 101 -32.31 7.45 5.94
CA GLY A 101 -31.26 8.44 5.76
C GLY A 101 -29.85 7.92 6.09
N GLY A 102 -28.84 8.75 5.86
CA GLY A 102 -27.43 8.36 5.93
C GLY A 102 -26.97 7.49 4.77
N PHE A 103 -25.72 7.04 4.82
CA PHE A 103 -25.09 6.25 3.77
C PHE A 103 -24.99 4.77 4.13
N ALA A 104 -25.06 3.91 3.12
CA ALA A 104 -25.01 2.46 3.29
C ALA A 104 -23.58 1.91 3.24
N SER A 105 -23.28 0.94 4.10
CA SER A 105 -22.08 0.10 4.03
C SER A 105 -22.23 -0.97 2.94
N PHE A 106 -21.16 -1.68 2.62
CA PHE A 106 -21.26 -2.84 1.73
C PHE A 106 -22.25 -3.89 2.25
N ASN A 107 -22.25 -4.16 3.56
CA ASN A 107 -23.14 -5.15 4.18
C ASN A 107 -24.61 -4.74 4.07
N ASP A 108 -24.92 -3.46 4.30
CA ASP A 108 -26.28 -2.94 4.12
C ASP A 108 -26.75 -3.19 2.67
N VAL A 109 -25.90 -2.91 1.69
CA VAL A 109 -26.22 -3.06 0.26
C VAL A 109 -26.39 -4.52 -0.11
N LYS A 110 -25.50 -5.39 0.39
CA LYS A 110 -25.57 -6.84 0.20
C LYS A 110 -26.87 -7.44 0.74
N GLU A 111 -27.29 -7.03 1.94
CA GLU A 111 -28.47 -7.57 2.62
C GLU A 111 -29.77 -7.18 1.93
N ASN A 112 -29.80 -6.04 1.22
CA ASN A 112 -31.01 -5.55 0.56
C ASN A 112 -30.76 -5.01 -0.85
N TRP A 113 -30.08 -5.81 -1.70
CA TRP A 113 -29.75 -5.39 -3.06
C TRP A 113 -30.97 -4.96 -3.87
N ASN A 114 -32.13 -5.59 -3.67
CA ASN A 114 -33.35 -5.22 -4.39
C ASN A 114 -33.82 -3.79 -4.13
N TYR A 115 -33.63 -3.27 -2.92
CA TYR A 115 -33.88 -1.86 -2.61
C TYR A 115 -32.81 -0.96 -3.24
N TYR A 116 -31.53 -1.31 -3.08
CA TYR A 116 -30.42 -0.45 -3.47
C TYR A 116 -30.19 -0.41 -4.99
N LYS A 117 -30.49 -1.47 -5.74
CA LYS A 117 -30.30 -1.51 -7.21
C LYS A 117 -31.08 -0.42 -7.92
N ALA A 118 -32.20 0.04 -7.36
CA ALA A 118 -32.98 1.16 -7.91
C ALA A 118 -32.24 2.52 -7.83
N GLN A 119 -31.19 2.63 -7.01
CA GLN A 119 -30.34 3.82 -6.91
C GLN A 119 -29.17 3.79 -7.91
N THR A 120 -28.97 2.69 -8.64
CA THR A 120 -27.88 2.56 -9.61
C THR A 120 -28.17 3.38 -10.88
N PRO A 121 -27.14 3.95 -11.54
CA PRO A 121 -27.34 4.66 -12.79
C PRO A 121 -27.76 3.71 -13.91
N ALA A 122 -28.36 4.25 -14.99
CA ALA A 122 -28.89 3.44 -16.09
C ALA A 122 -27.85 2.55 -16.80
N ASN A 123 -26.57 2.97 -16.78
CA ASN A 123 -25.45 2.23 -17.38
C ASN A 123 -24.74 1.28 -16.38
N TYR A 124 -25.30 1.06 -15.18
CA TYR A 124 -24.69 0.21 -14.17
C TYR A 124 -24.70 -1.26 -14.58
N ASP A 125 -23.52 -1.89 -14.57
CA ASP A 125 -23.37 -3.32 -14.79
C ASP A 125 -24.05 -4.12 -13.66
N GLN A 126 -25.15 -4.79 -13.99
CA GLN A 126 -25.96 -5.55 -13.04
C GLN A 126 -25.24 -6.78 -12.47
N SER A 127 -24.12 -7.20 -13.06
CA SER A 127 -23.26 -8.22 -12.46
C SER A 127 -22.57 -7.74 -11.17
N TYR A 128 -22.48 -6.43 -10.95
CA TYR A 128 -21.92 -5.81 -9.75
C TYR A 128 -22.97 -5.69 -8.63
N ASN A 129 -23.53 -6.83 -8.23
CA ASN A 129 -24.70 -6.93 -7.36
C ASN A 129 -24.43 -6.99 -5.85
N TYR A 130 -23.20 -6.67 -5.42
CA TYR A 130 -22.81 -6.66 -4.00
C TYR A 130 -23.00 -8.01 -3.26
N SER A 131 -23.09 -9.13 -3.98
CA SER A 131 -23.30 -10.46 -3.36
C SER A 131 -22.19 -10.87 -2.40
N ALA A 132 -20.93 -10.56 -2.72
CA ALA A 132 -19.78 -10.83 -1.87
C ALA A 132 -18.62 -9.88 -2.17
N VAL A 133 -17.74 -9.73 -1.18
CA VAL A 133 -16.50 -8.97 -1.28
C VAL A 133 -15.39 -9.64 -0.50
N ARG A 134 -14.14 -9.45 -0.93
CA ARG A 134 -12.95 -9.65 -0.09
C ARG A 134 -12.12 -8.38 -0.04
N TYR A 135 -11.49 -8.09 1.10
CA TYR A 135 -10.65 -6.90 1.25
C TYR A 135 -9.18 -7.18 0.92
N THR A 136 -8.74 -8.41 1.18
CA THR A 136 -7.41 -8.91 0.84
C THR A 136 -7.51 -10.30 0.21
N ASN A 137 -6.79 -10.53 -0.89
CA ASN A 137 -6.61 -11.88 -1.42
C ASN A 137 -5.48 -12.58 -0.66
N TRP A 138 -5.84 -13.22 0.46
CA TRP A 138 -4.90 -13.94 1.33
C TRP A 138 -4.28 -15.18 0.68
N ASN A 139 -4.75 -15.60 -0.50
CA ASN A 139 -4.21 -16.73 -1.25
C ASN A 139 -3.39 -16.27 -2.47
N LYS A 140 -3.13 -14.97 -2.63
CA LYS A 140 -2.43 -14.44 -3.80
C LYS A 140 -0.98 -14.91 -3.89
N ILE A 141 -0.28 -14.94 -2.76
CA ILE A 141 1.09 -15.47 -2.65
C ILE A 141 1.00 -16.68 -1.73
N PRO A 142 1.19 -17.90 -2.25
CA PRO A 142 1.16 -19.11 -1.43
C PRO A 142 2.11 -18.98 -0.23
N VAL A 143 1.74 -19.61 0.89
CA VAL A 143 2.50 -19.63 2.15
C VAL A 143 2.56 -18.28 2.89
N ILE A 144 3.07 -17.22 2.26
CA ILE A 144 3.33 -15.92 2.91
C ILE A 144 2.02 -15.25 3.34
N MET A 145 1.07 -15.09 2.42
CA MET A 145 -0.18 -14.37 2.71
C MET A 145 -1.06 -15.14 3.71
N PRO A 146 -1.21 -16.47 3.62
CA PRO A 146 -1.91 -17.24 4.65
C PRO A 146 -1.24 -17.16 6.02
N ALA A 147 0.09 -17.20 6.10
CA ALA A 147 0.82 -17.06 7.36
C ALA A 147 0.58 -15.68 8.00
N LEU A 148 0.67 -14.60 7.20
CA LEU A 148 0.31 -13.25 7.66
C LEU A 148 -1.13 -13.18 8.16
N LYS A 149 -2.08 -13.80 7.44
CA LYS A 149 -3.47 -13.90 7.89
C LYS A 149 -3.59 -14.63 9.22
N GLY A 150 -2.86 -15.73 9.42
CA GLY A 150 -2.84 -16.48 10.68
C GLY A 150 -2.39 -15.63 11.86
N ILE A 151 -1.33 -14.83 11.69
CA ILE A 151 -0.84 -13.90 12.70
C ILE A 151 -1.92 -12.83 13.01
N LEU A 152 -2.57 -12.27 11.99
CA LEU A 152 -3.65 -11.31 12.19
C LEU A 152 -4.86 -11.93 12.90
N ASN A 153 -5.24 -13.15 12.54
CA ASN A 153 -6.33 -13.86 13.21
C ASN A 153 -6.07 -14.00 14.72
N ILE A 154 -4.82 -14.27 15.12
CA ILE A 154 -4.42 -14.39 16.53
C ILE A 154 -4.41 -13.02 17.23
N THR A 155 -3.91 -11.99 16.57
CA THR A 155 -3.63 -10.68 17.20
C THR A 155 -4.85 -9.75 17.25
N ILE A 156 -5.66 -9.70 16.19
CA ILE A 156 -6.81 -8.79 16.06
C ILE A 156 -8.14 -9.53 15.91
N GLY A 157 -8.12 -10.86 15.87
CA GLY A 157 -9.30 -11.69 15.66
C GLY A 157 -9.64 -11.91 14.18
N GLU A 158 -10.31 -13.02 13.89
CA GLU A 158 -10.61 -13.46 12.52
C GLU A 158 -11.50 -12.47 11.75
N LYS A 159 -12.49 -11.87 12.42
CA LYS A 159 -13.39 -10.88 11.80
C LYS A 159 -12.61 -9.67 11.29
N ALA A 160 -11.77 -9.08 12.15
CA ALA A 160 -10.97 -7.91 11.78
C ALA A 160 -9.91 -8.26 10.71
N ALA A 161 -9.30 -9.44 10.78
CA ALA A 161 -8.34 -9.90 9.78
C ALA A 161 -8.99 -10.12 8.40
N ASN A 162 -10.23 -10.62 8.34
CA ASN A 162 -10.98 -10.75 7.08
C ASN A 162 -11.37 -9.39 6.49
N GLU A 163 -11.62 -8.40 7.33
CA GLU A 163 -11.94 -7.01 6.96
C GLU A 163 -10.71 -6.16 6.62
N PHE A 164 -9.50 -6.68 6.84
CA PHE A 164 -8.25 -5.96 6.62
C PHE A 164 -7.93 -5.85 5.12
N SER A 165 -7.59 -4.64 4.66
CA SER A 165 -7.22 -4.38 3.27
C SER A 165 -5.74 -4.01 3.16
N LEU A 166 -4.90 -4.97 2.75
CA LEU A 166 -3.47 -4.72 2.51
C LEU A 166 -3.25 -3.62 1.45
N ARG A 167 -4.15 -3.51 0.47
CA ARG A 167 -4.05 -2.50 -0.59
C ARG A 167 -4.11 -1.08 -0.01
N SER A 168 -4.83 -0.85 1.09
CA SER A 168 -4.87 0.45 1.76
C SER A 168 -3.52 0.85 2.36
N ILE A 169 -2.72 -0.11 2.83
CA ILE A 169 -1.37 0.14 3.32
C ILE A 169 -0.45 0.50 2.15
N PHE A 170 -0.54 -0.27 1.07
CA PHE A 170 0.27 -0.06 -0.14
C PHE A 170 -0.08 1.23 -0.91
N LEU A 171 -1.17 1.94 -0.57
CA LEU A 171 -1.42 3.30 -1.10
C LEU A 171 -0.27 4.25 -0.81
N LYS A 172 0.35 4.12 0.37
CA LYS A 172 1.47 4.94 0.83
C LYS A 172 2.81 4.37 0.39
N LYS A 173 2.88 3.53 -0.66
CA LYS A 173 4.12 2.87 -1.13
C LYS A 173 5.31 3.82 -1.30
N PHE A 174 5.09 5.05 -1.76
CA PHE A 174 6.17 6.05 -1.88
C PHE A 174 6.66 6.55 -0.53
N ASP A 175 5.75 6.81 0.41
CA ASP A 175 6.10 7.21 1.78
C ASP A 175 6.82 6.05 2.51
N ILE A 176 6.32 4.81 2.33
CA ILE A 176 6.96 3.60 2.88
C ILE A 176 8.36 3.42 2.28
N LEU A 177 8.50 3.50 0.96
CA LEU A 177 9.78 3.37 0.26
C LEU A 177 10.75 4.48 0.68
N PHE A 178 10.27 5.72 0.80
CA PHE A 178 11.06 6.86 1.25
C PHE A 178 11.59 6.63 2.66
N LYS A 179 10.71 6.26 3.61
CA LYS A 179 11.10 5.95 4.99
C LYS A 179 12.11 4.81 5.07
N PHE A 180 11.89 3.73 4.32
CA PHE A 180 12.83 2.61 4.26
C PHE A 180 14.19 3.03 3.72
N THR A 181 14.21 3.79 2.61
CA THR A 181 15.43 4.30 2.00
C THR A 181 16.18 5.24 2.95
N LEU A 182 15.45 6.10 3.67
CA LEU A 182 16.02 7.01 4.66
C LEU A 182 16.68 6.26 5.82
N VAL A 183 16.00 5.26 6.38
CA VAL A 183 16.56 4.41 7.45
C VAL A 183 17.81 3.68 6.97
N PHE A 184 17.75 3.06 5.78
CA PHE A 184 18.89 2.37 5.20
C PHE A 184 20.07 3.31 4.97
N TYR A 185 19.82 4.51 4.44
CA TYR A 185 20.83 5.54 4.22
C TYR A 185 21.51 5.96 5.54
N ILE A 186 20.74 6.17 6.61
CA ILE A 186 21.27 6.51 7.94
C ILE A 186 22.17 5.37 8.45
N LEU A 187 21.70 4.13 8.41
CA LEU A 187 22.47 2.96 8.87
C LEU A 187 23.77 2.78 8.08
N PHE A 188 23.71 2.93 6.76
CA PHE A 188 24.87 2.84 5.88
C PHE A 188 25.88 3.95 6.17
N THR A 189 25.40 5.18 6.38
CA THR A 189 26.25 6.34 6.74
C THR A 189 26.94 6.10 8.08
N LEU A 190 26.22 5.59 9.10
CA LEU A 190 26.81 5.25 10.40
C LEU A 190 27.86 4.14 10.28
N LEU A 191 27.64 3.13 9.45
CA LEU A 191 28.61 2.08 9.15
C LEU A 191 29.89 2.67 8.53
N LEU A 192 29.74 3.52 7.51
CA LEU A 192 30.88 4.17 6.85
C LEU A 192 31.68 5.02 7.83
N ILE A 193 31.01 5.85 8.65
CA ILE A 193 31.68 6.66 9.68
C ILE A 193 32.46 5.75 10.65
N ARG A 194 31.89 4.62 11.06
CA ARG A 194 32.56 3.66 11.95
C ARG A 194 33.79 3.05 11.30
N LEU A 195 33.71 2.68 10.01
CA LEU A 195 34.84 2.14 9.25
C LEU A 195 35.96 3.17 9.07
N PHE A 196 35.62 4.40 8.70
CA PHE A 196 36.59 5.50 8.58
C PHE A 196 37.27 5.82 9.91
N LYS A 197 36.53 5.90 11.02
CA LYS A 197 37.11 6.12 12.36
C LYS A 197 38.07 5.00 12.75
N ARG A 198 37.72 3.74 12.46
CA ARG A 198 38.59 2.59 12.72
C ARG A 198 39.88 2.67 11.91
N GLN A 199 39.78 2.95 10.62
CA GLN A 199 40.94 3.08 9.74
C GLN A 199 41.85 4.24 10.16
N ALA A 200 41.27 5.39 10.54
CA ALA A 200 42.03 6.53 11.05
C ALA A 200 42.80 6.17 12.33
N ALA A 201 42.16 5.47 13.28
CA ALA A 201 42.82 5.00 14.50
C ALA A 201 43.94 3.98 14.22
N GLU A 202 43.76 3.06 13.27
CA GLU A 202 44.80 2.11 12.85
C GLU A 202 46.01 2.84 12.23
N ILE A 203 45.78 3.85 11.38
CA ILE A 203 46.83 4.69 10.80
C ILE A 203 47.58 5.49 11.89
N GLU A 204 46.85 6.06 12.85
CA GLU A 204 47.43 6.80 13.97
C GLU A 204 48.30 5.88 14.84
N ASN A 205 47.80 4.70 15.21
CA ASN A 205 48.56 3.70 15.96
C ASN A 205 49.83 3.26 15.23
N PHE A 206 49.76 3.09 13.90
CA PHE A 206 50.92 2.78 13.07
C PHE A 206 51.93 3.93 13.00
N ARG A 207 51.48 5.18 12.92
CA ARG A 207 52.36 6.36 12.98
C ARG A 207 53.07 6.47 14.33
N VAL A 208 52.36 6.23 15.44
CA VAL A 208 52.92 6.24 16.79
C VAL A 208 53.97 5.13 16.95
N SER A 209 53.72 3.92 16.43
CA SER A 209 54.69 2.82 16.51
C SER A 209 55.98 3.06 15.70
N LEU A 210 55.90 3.82 14.60
CA LEU A 210 57.07 4.28 13.84
C LEU A 210 57.88 5.35 14.59
N MET A 211 57.24 6.27 15.32
CA MET A 211 57.95 7.31 16.09
C MET A 211 58.61 6.78 17.36
N PHE A 212 58.02 5.76 17.98
CA PHE A 212 58.53 5.14 19.20
C PHE A 212 58.78 3.64 18.98
N PRO A 213 59.81 3.27 18.19
CA PRO A 213 60.13 1.87 17.99
C PRO A 213 60.49 1.26 19.34
N LYS A 214 59.73 0.25 19.76
CA LYS A 214 60.04 -0.51 20.98
C LYS A 214 61.47 -1.03 20.84
N ARG A 215 62.38 -0.58 21.72
CA ARG A 215 63.73 -1.14 21.83
C ARG A 215 63.59 -2.65 22.06
N THR A 216 63.98 -3.44 21.06
CA THR A 216 64.21 -4.86 21.22
C THR A 216 65.38 -5.03 22.18
N VAL A 217 65.09 -5.30 23.45
CA VAL A 217 66.13 -5.74 24.38
C VAL A 217 66.56 -7.13 23.91
N PRO A 218 67.84 -7.33 23.55
CA PRO A 218 68.30 -8.64 23.10
C PRO A 218 68.13 -9.62 24.27
N ARG A 219 67.38 -10.69 24.02
CA ARG A 219 67.21 -11.80 24.94
C ARG A 219 68.59 -12.45 25.08
N GLN A 220 69.29 -12.19 26.18
CA GLN A 220 70.53 -12.88 26.50
C GLN A 220 70.25 -14.39 26.44
N ALA A 221 70.92 -15.07 25.52
CA ALA A 221 70.93 -16.51 25.45
C ALA A 221 71.58 -17.02 26.73
N ALA A 222 70.78 -17.58 27.64
CA ALA A 222 71.28 -18.32 28.78
C ALA A 222 72.00 -19.56 28.24
N HIS A 223 73.33 -19.50 28.18
CA HIS A 223 74.18 -20.68 28.08
C HIS A 223 73.93 -21.54 29.32
N VAL A 224 73.29 -22.68 29.13
CA VAL A 224 73.29 -23.78 30.10
C VAL A 224 74.52 -24.63 29.77
N ALA A 225 75.47 -24.63 30.69
CA ALA A 225 76.55 -25.61 30.78
C ALA A 225 76.13 -26.72 31.75
#